data_AF-Q2SBU7-F1
#
_entry.id   AF-Q2SBU7-F1
#
_cell.length_a   1.000
_cell.length_b   1.000
_cell.length_c   1.000
_cell.angle_alpha   90.00
_cell.angle_beta   90.00
_cell.angle_gamma   90.00
#
_symmetry.space_group_name_H-M   'P 1'
#
loop_
_entity.id
_entity.type
_entity.pdbx_description
1 polymer ?
#
loop_
_entity_poly.entity_id
_entity_poly.type
_entity_poly.pdbx_seq_one_letter_code
_entity_poly.pdbx_strand_id
1 'polypeptide(L)'
;MSELEKLAEQVEQLASQRKWDELIALEPALRDVVQSTVTQTSEDDKPQLIATLTRLRRVYAEAVQHAGSNRSESVQELTSVRRSLKAAQSYLNTSKF
;
A
#
# COMPACT_ATOMS: atom_id res chain seq x y z
N MET A 1 -13.24 -9.95 -6.39
CA MET A 1 -11.98 -9.19 -6.46
C MET A 1 -12.28 -7.78 -6.03
N SER A 2 -11.85 -7.42 -4.83
CA SER A 2 -12.08 -6.10 -4.24
C SER A 2 -11.23 -5.05 -4.95
N GLU A 3 -11.67 -3.79 -4.96
CA GLU A 3 -10.96 -2.69 -5.64
C GLU A 3 -9.50 -2.56 -5.17
N LEU A 4 -9.26 -2.81 -3.88
CA LEU A 4 -7.93 -2.86 -3.29
C LEU A 4 -7.05 -4.00 -3.84
N GLU A 5 -7.63 -5.17 -4.17
CA GLU A 5 -6.86 -6.29 -4.75
C GLU A 5 -6.36 -5.92 -6.15
N LYS A 6 -7.20 -5.28 -6.98
CA LYS A 6 -6.80 -4.81 -8.30
C LYS A 6 -5.68 -3.77 -8.22
N LEU A 7 -5.80 -2.84 -7.26
CA LEU A 7 -4.75 -1.86 -6.99
C LEU A 7 -3.46 -2.52 -6.51
N ALA A 8 -3.55 -3.57 -5.68
CA ALA A 8 -2.39 -4.34 -5.24
C ALA A 8 -1.69 -5.06 -6.41
N GLU A 9 -2.45 -5.68 -7.31
CA GLU A 9 -1.90 -6.30 -8.52
C GLU A 9 -1.22 -5.26 -9.44
N GLN A 10 -1.83 -4.07 -9.59
CA GLN A 10 -1.25 -2.99 -10.38
C GLN A 10 0.04 -2.44 -9.77
N VAL A 11 0.08 -2.27 -8.45
CA VAL A 11 1.27 -1.87 -7.68
C VAL A 11 2.39 -2.92 -7.83
N GLU A 12 2.07 -4.20 -7.72
CA GLU A 12 3.01 -5.31 -7.93
C GLU A 12 3.55 -5.32 -9.37
N GLN A 13 2.68 -5.11 -10.37
CA GLN A 13 3.07 -5.05 -11.77
C GLN A 13 4.02 -3.87 -12.04
N LEU A 14 3.73 -2.68 -11.52
CA LEU A 14 4.59 -1.50 -11.69
C LEU A 14 5.93 -1.65 -10.97
N ALA A 15 5.94 -2.27 -9.80
CA ALA A 15 7.17 -2.58 -9.08
C ALA A 15 8.04 -3.59 -9.87
N SER A 16 7.43 -4.62 -10.45
CA SER A 16 8.14 -5.60 -11.28
C SER A 16 8.78 -4.95 -12.52
N GLN A 17 8.15 -3.89 -13.06
CA GLN A 17 8.65 -3.11 -14.19
C GLN A 17 9.57 -1.95 -13.76
N ARG A 18 9.83 -1.79 -12.46
CA ARG A 18 10.63 -0.70 -11.88
C ARG A 18 10.11 0.70 -12.24
N LYS A 19 8.79 0.82 -12.47
CA LYS A 19 8.11 2.06 -12.80
C LYS A 19 7.76 2.83 -11.52
N TRP A 20 8.79 3.32 -10.84
CA TRP A 20 8.65 3.94 -9.52
C TRP A 20 7.85 5.24 -9.54
N ASP A 21 7.98 6.05 -10.59
CA ASP A 21 7.21 7.29 -10.74
C ASP A 21 5.71 7.00 -10.91
N GLU A 22 5.35 5.94 -11.64
CA GLU A 22 3.95 5.50 -11.80
C GLU A 22 3.38 4.94 -10.48
N LEU A 23 4.22 4.29 -9.66
CA LEU A 23 3.86 3.86 -8.31
C LEU A 23 3.54 5.05 -7.39
N ILE A 24 4.33 6.11 -7.46
CA ILE A 24 4.11 7.34 -6.68
C ILE A 24 2.81 8.00 -7.12
N ALA A 25 2.57 8.08 -8.44
CA ALA A 25 1.33 8.66 -8.97
C ALA A 25 0.06 7.88 -8.54
N LEU A 26 0.19 6.61 -8.18
CA LEU A 26 -0.89 5.77 -7.66
C LEU A 26 -1.12 5.92 -6.15
N GLU A 27 -0.26 6.60 -5.39
CA GLU A 27 -0.45 6.74 -3.94
C GLU A 27 -1.80 7.35 -3.56
N PRO A 28 -2.24 8.48 -4.14
CA PRO A 28 -3.48 9.12 -3.71
C PRO A 28 -4.68 8.16 -3.84
N ALA A 29 -4.76 7.48 -4.98
CA ALA A 29 -5.79 6.48 -5.25
C ALA A 29 -5.69 5.27 -4.30
N LEU A 30 -4.48 4.79 -4.03
CA LEU A 30 -4.26 3.70 -3.09
C LEU A 30 -4.68 4.10 -1.67
N ARG A 31 -4.37 5.32 -1.23
CA ARG A 31 -4.74 5.83 0.09
C ARG A 31 -6.25 5.92 0.24
N ASP A 32 -6.94 6.50 -0.73
CA ASP A 32 -8.40 6.62 -0.71
C ASP A 32 -9.08 5.24 -0.68
N VAL A 33 -8.63 4.31 -1.53
CA VAL A 33 -9.19 2.96 -1.58
C VAL A 33 -8.90 2.19 -0.28
N VAL A 34 -7.68 2.29 0.26
CA VAL A 34 -7.36 1.67 1.56
C VAL A 34 -8.24 2.25 2.67
N GLN A 35 -8.42 3.57 2.72
CA GLN A 35 -9.21 4.21 3.75
C GLN A 35 -10.70 3.83 3.64
N SER A 36 -11.26 3.87 2.43
CA SER A 36 -12.64 3.44 2.18
C SER A 36 -12.84 1.96 2.53
N THR A 37 -11.91 1.10 2.12
CA THR A 37 -11.98 -0.34 2.38
C THR A 37 -11.89 -0.62 3.88
N VAL A 38 -10.97 0.02 4.60
CA VAL A 38 -10.85 -0.13 6.07
C VAL A 38 -12.13 0.29 6.78
N THR A 39 -12.79 1.37 6.35
CA THR A 39 -14.05 1.83 6.95
C THR A 39 -15.24 0.92 6.62
N GLN A 40 -15.24 0.29 5.45
CA GLN A 40 -16.33 -0.55 4.96
C GLN A 40 -16.13 -2.05 5.24
N THR A 41 -14.96 -2.45 5.74
CA THR A 41 -14.60 -3.85 5.99
C THR A 41 -15.33 -4.43 7.21
N SER A 42 -16.00 -5.56 6.99
CA SER A 42 -16.59 -6.39 8.03
C SER A 42 -15.53 -7.21 8.77
N GLU A 43 -15.83 -7.72 9.97
CA GLU A 43 -14.87 -8.54 10.74
C GLU A 43 -14.39 -9.78 9.98
N ASP A 44 -15.25 -10.40 9.17
CA ASP A 44 -14.93 -11.56 8.34
C ASP A 44 -13.91 -11.26 7.23
N ASP A 45 -13.88 -10.01 6.72
CA ASP A 45 -12.98 -9.59 5.63
C ASP A 45 -11.65 -9.00 6.13
N LYS A 46 -11.55 -8.70 7.44
CA LYS A 46 -10.31 -8.16 8.07
C LYS A 46 -9.06 -9.01 7.77
N PRO A 47 -9.08 -10.36 7.83
CA PRO A 47 -7.89 -11.17 7.55
C PRO A 47 -7.38 -11.00 6.13
N GLN A 48 -8.29 -10.94 5.14
CA GLN A 48 -7.94 -10.77 3.74
C GLN A 48 -7.40 -9.35 3.49
N LEU A 49 -8.04 -8.33 4.08
CA LEU A 49 -7.55 -6.95 4.01
C LEU A 49 -6.13 -6.80 4.61
N ILE A 50 -5.88 -7.41 5.77
CA ILE A 50 -4.56 -7.41 6.41
C ILE A 50 -3.51 -8.09 5.52
N ALA A 51 -3.86 -9.19 4.86
CA ALA A 51 -2.97 -9.87 3.92
C ALA A 51 -2.62 -8.97 2.72
N THR A 52 -3.61 -8.30 2.13
CA THR A 52 -3.42 -7.37 1.00
C THR A 52 -2.56 -6.18 1.38
N LEU A 53 -2.82 -5.54 2.54
CA LEU A 53 -2.00 -4.45 3.06
C LEU A 53 -0.56 -4.89 3.35
N THR A 54 -0.37 -6.12 3.82
CA THR A 54 0.97 -6.69 4.09
C THR A 54 1.75 -6.89 2.79
N ARG A 55 1.10 -7.38 1.72
CA ARG A 55 1.72 -7.50 0.38
C ARG A 55 2.13 -6.14 -0.16
N LEU A 56 1.20 -5.18 -0.19
CA LEU A 56 1.47 -3.80 -0.60
C LEU A 56 2.67 -3.21 0.15
N ARG A 57 2.72 -3.37 1.49
CA ARG A 57 3.82 -2.85 2.30
C ARG A 57 5.17 -3.46 1.93
N ARG A 58 5.21 -4.74 1.53
CA ARG A 58 6.44 -5.41 1.08
C ARG A 58 6.91 -4.81 -0.25
N VAL A 59 6.00 -4.66 -1.22
CA VAL A 59 6.30 -4.07 -2.53
C VAL A 59 6.86 -2.66 -2.39
N TYR A 60 6.23 -1.82 -1.56
CA TYR A 60 6.74 -0.47 -1.29
C TYR A 60 8.06 -0.47 -0.51
N ALA A 61 8.33 -1.48 0.34
CA ALA A 61 9.63 -1.60 1.00
C ALA A 61 10.74 -1.94 0.00
N GLU A 62 10.48 -2.83 -0.95
CA GLU A 62 11.40 -3.15 -2.05
C GLU A 62 11.60 -1.95 -2.96
N ALA A 63 10.53 -1.23 -3.30
CA ALA A 63 10.61 0.01 -4.07
C ALA A 63 11.49 1.07 -3.39
N VAL A 64 11.36 1.28 -2.07
CA VAL A 64 12.22 2.19 -1.30
C VAL A 64 13.69 1.74 -1.32
N GLN A 65 13.96 0.44 -1.19
CA GLN A 65 15.33 -0.08 -1.25
C GLN A 65 15.96 0.12 -2.63
N HIS A 66 15.19 -0.06 -3.70
CA HIS A 66 15.66 0.16 -5.06
C HIS A 66 15.80 1.64 -5.43
N ALA A 67 14.86 2.49 -5.00
CA ALA A 67 14.89 3.93 -5.22
C ALA A 67 15.94 4.63 -4.34
N GLY A 68 16.30 4.06 -3.18
CA GLY A 68 17.35 4.58 -2.29
C GLY A 68 18.72 4.77 -2.96
N SER A 69 18.97 4.08 -4.08
CA SER A 69 20.18 4.24 -4.89
C SER A 69 20.10 5.36 -5.93
N ASN A 70 18.90 5.90 -6.24
CA ASN A 70 18.66 6.92 -7.27
C ASN A 70 17.67 8.01 -6.77
N ARG A 71 18.23 9.13 -6.25
CA ARG A 71 17.60 10.44 -5.92
C ARG A 71 16.42 10.50 -4.92
N SER A 72 16.44 11.58 -4.14
CA SER A 72 15.88 11.69 -2.80
C SER A 72 14.37 11.96 -2.67
N GLU A 73 13.68 12.42 -3.71
CA GLU A 73 12.24 12.76 -3.63
C GLU A 73 11.35 11.53 -3.76
N SER A 74 11.60 10.65 -4.73
CA SER A 74 10.85 9.41 -4.93
C SER A 74 10.92 8.50 -3.69
N VAL A 75 12.06 8.49 -2.99
CA VAL A 75 12.25 7.72 -1.75
C VAL A 75 11.40 8.25 -0.60
N GLN A 76 11.25 9.58 -0.49
CA GLN A 76 10.44 10.19 0.57
C GLN A 76 8.96 9.84 0.37
N GLU A 77 8.45 9.95 -0.85
CA GLU A 77 7.07 9.61 -1.19
C GLU A 77 6.79 8.12 -0.93
N LEU A 78 7.62 7.22 -1.46
CA LEU A 78 7.49 5.77 -1.22
C LEU A 78 7.54 5.41 0.29
N THR A 79 8.36 6.11 1.06
CA THR A 79 8.44 5.95 2.52
C THR A 79 7.16 6.43 3.21
N SER A 80 6.58 7.54 2.75
CA SER A 80 5.30 8.07 3.22
C SER A 80 4.17 7.05 3.00
N VAL A 81 4.09 6.46 1.80
CA VAL A 81 3.09 5.43 1.49
C VAL A 81 3.21 4.24 2.43
N ARG A 82 4.44 3.76 2.63
CA ARG A 82 4.72 2.62 3.51
C ARG A 82 4.25 2.89 4.95
N ARG A 83 4.42 4.11 5.45
CA ARG A 83 3.95 4.52 6.78
C ARG A 83 2.43 4.55 6.84
N SER A 84 1.77 5.06 5.80
CA SER A 84 0.31 5.11 5.71
C SER A 84 -0.33 3.72 5.68
N LEU A 85 0.23 2.79 4.90
CA LEU A 85 -0.19 1.38 4.90
C LEU A 85 -0.02 0.72 6.27
N LYS A 86 1.08 1.02 6.98
CA LYS A 86 1.29 0.55 8.35
C LYS A 86 0.24 1.12 9.32
N ALA A 87 -0.11 2.39 9.18
CA ALA A 87 -1.15 3.02 9.99
C ALA A 87 -2.51 2.36 9.75
N ALA A 88 -2.91 2.18 8.49
CA ALA A 88 -4.14 1.48 8.12
C ALA A 88 -4.22 0.06 8.72
N GLN A 89 -3.13 -0.71 8.63
CA GLN A 89 -3.03 -2.02 9.26
C GLN A 89 -3.15 -1.95 10.79
N SER A 90 -2.56 -0.92 11.43
CA SER A 90 -2.66 -0.71 12.87
C SER A 90 -4.10 -0.42 13.29
N TYR A 91 -4.83 0.43 12.55
CA TYR A 91 -6.25 0.73 12.81
C TYR A 91 -7.11 -0.53 12.77
N LEU A 92 -6.91 -1.41 11.77
CA LEU A 92 -7.62 -2.68 11.70
C LEU A 92 -7.36 -3.59 12.90
N ASN A 93 -6.13 -3.60 13.41
CA ASN A 93 -5.73 -4.39 14.58
C ASN A 93 -6.21 -3.78 15.91
N THR A 94 -6.36 -2.44 15.99
CA THR A 94 -6.79 -1.74 17.21
C THR A 94 -8.29 -1.54 17.31
N SER A 95 -9.05 -1.65 16.21
CA SER A 95 -10.52 -1.60 16.19
C SER A 95 -11.21 -2.80 16.88
N LYS A 96 -10.51 -3.47 17.79
CA LYS A 96 -11.01 -4.50 18.72
C LYS A 96 -11.35 -3.95 20.11
N PHE A 97 -11.36 -2.62 20.29
CA PHE A 97 -11.79 -1.96 21.52
C PHE A 97 -12.99 -1.07 21.26
#